data_AF-A0A920B9T3-F1
#
_entry.id   AF-A0A920B9T3-F1
#
_cell.length_a   1.000
_cell.length_b   1.000
_cell.length_c   1.000
_cell.angle_alpha   90.00
_cell.angle_beta   90.00
_cell.angle_gamma   90.00
#
_symmetry.space_group_name_H-M   'P 1'
#
loop_
_entity.id
_entity.type
_entity.pdbx_description
1 polymer ?
#
loop_
_entity_poly.entity_id
_entity_poly.type
_entity_poly.pdbx_seq_one_letter_code
_entity_poly.pdbx_strand_id
1 'polypeptide(L)' 'MPSEVKVETKITKKIKLNIPIISAAMDTVTEAKTAIAMAQEGGLGVIHKNLSIDCQSEEVEKVKKV' A
#
# COMPACT_ATOMS: atom_id res chain seq x y z
N MET A 1 -14.56 -1.80 -24.82
CA MET A 1 -15.03 -0.61 -24.06
C MET A 1 -14.00 -0.27 -22.99
N PRO A 2 -13.86 1.00 -22.54
CA PRO A 2 -12.88 1.36 -21.50
C PRO A 2 -12.98 0.52 -20.22
N SER A 3 -14.18 0.07 -19.87
CA SER A 3 -14.46 -0.81 -18.72
C SER A 3 -13.90 -2.23 -18.83
N GLU A 4 -13.45 -2.66 -20.01
CA GLU A 4 -12.92 -4.02 -20.24
C GLU A 4 -11.40 -4.07 -20.14
N VAL A 5 -10.74 -2.92 -19.97
CA VAL A 5 -9.28 -2.84 -19.89
C VAL A 5 -8.81 -3.37 -18.54
N LYS A 6 -7.85 -4.31 -18.57
CA LYS A 6 -7.20 -4.81 -17.37
C LYS A 6 -6.04 -3.91 -16.98
N VAL A 7 -6.06 -3.44 -15.74
CA VAL A 7 -5.02 -2.58 -15.15
C VAL A 7 -4.19 -3.30 -14.07
N GLU A 8 -4.41 -4.60 -13.92
CA GLU A 8 -3.66 -5.46 -13.01
C GLU A 8 -2.17 -5.46 -13.35
N THR A 9 -1.31 -5.43 -12.35
CA THR A 9 0.15 -5.41 -12.55
C THR A 9 0.89 -6.28 -11.54
N LYS A 10 2.15 -6.62 -11.84
CA LYS A 10 3.06 -7.32 -10.93
C LYS A 10 4.13 -6.35 -10.43
N ILE A 11 4.18 -6.12 -9.12
CA ILE A 11 5.23 -5.28 -8.51
C ILE A 11 6.46 -6.09 -8.11
N THR A 12 6.29 -7.39 -7.85
CA THR A 12 7.40 -8.34 -7.71
C THR A 12 7.05 -9.64 -8.45
N LYS A 13 7.98 -10.61 -8.46
CA LYS A 13 7.73 -11.96 -8.99
C LYS A 13 6.54 -12.66 -8.30
N LYS A 14 6.26 -12.31 -7.04
CA LYS A 14 5.24 -12.97 -6.19
C LYS A 14 4.02 -12.12 -5.87
N ILE A 15 4.11 -10.79 -6.02
CA ILE A 15 3.05 -9.86 -5.60
C ILE A 15 2.40 -9.23 -6.83
N LYS A 16 1.07 -9.39 -6.93
CA LYS A 16 0.19 -8.73 -7.91
C LYS A 16 -0.62 -7.64 -7.24
N LEU A 17 -0.95 -6.60 -7.99
CA LEU A 17 -1.88 -5.53 -7.61
C LEU A 17 -3.02 -5.47 -8.62
N ASN A 18 -4.20 -5.08 -8.16
CA ASN A 18 -5.38 -4.92 -9.02
C ASN A 18 -5.29 -3.64 -9.85
N ILE A 19 -4.65 -2.60 -9.30
CA ILE A 19 -4.33 -1.35 -10.01
C ILE A 19 -2.84 -1.01 -9.88
N PRO A 20 -2.24 -0.28 -10.84
CA PRO A 20 -0.81 0.01 -10.84
C PRO A 20 -0.50 1.28 -10.04
N ILE A 21 -1.08 1.44 -8.85
CA ILE A 21 -0.96 2.63 -8.00
C ILE A 21 -0.34 2.25 -6.65
N ILE A 22 0.72 2.96 -6.27
CA ILE A 22 1.45 2.77 -5.02
C ILE A 22 1.68 4.13 -4.36
N SER A 23 1.47 4.24 -3.05
CA SER A 23 1.75 5.48 -2.32
C SER A 23 3.24 5.60 -1.96
N ALA A 24 3.75 6.83 -1.93
CA ALA A 24 5.15 7.09 -1.62
C ALA A 24 5.47 6.82 -0.15
N ALA A 25 6.67 6.28 0.11
CA ALA A 25 7.19 6.02 1.45
C ALA A 25 7.67 7.30 2.17
N MET A 26 6.75 8.24 2.38
CA MET A 26 7.00 9.55 2.99
C MET A 26 6.11 9.77 4.21
N ASP A 27 6.64 10.44 5.22
CA ASP A 27 5.95 10.72 6.49
C ASP A 27 4.65 11.51 6.33
N THR A 28 4.63 12.44 5.39
CA THR A 28 3.44 13.23 5.07
C THR A 28 2.45 12.52 4.15
N VAL A 29 2.76 11.29 3.70
CA VAL A 29 1.98 10.58 2.69
C VAL A 29 1.41 9.26 3.23
N THR A 30 2.23 8.39 3.81
CA THR A 30 1.84 7.00 4.04
C THR A 30 2.14 6.50 5.45
N GLU A 31 1.10 6.54 6.29
CA GLU A 31 0.96 5.75 7.52
C GLU A 31 -0.13 4.67 7.33
N ALA A 32 -0.49 3.94 8.39
CA ALA A 32 -1.42 2.81 8.34
C ALA A 32 -2.74 3.17 7.67
N LYS A 33 -3.31 4.35 7.97
CA LYS A 33 -4.57 4.81 7.38
C LYS A 33 -4.50 4.86 5.85
N THR A 34 -3.46 5.48 5.30
CA THR A 34 -3.26 5.56 3.85
C THR A 34 -3.02 4.16 3.27
N ALA A 35 -2.19 3.35 3.92
CA ALA A 35 -1.88 2.01 3.42
C ALA A 35 -3.09 1.07 3.38
N ILE A 36 -3.99 1.15 4.38
CA ILE A 36 -5.27 0.43 4.40
C ILE A 36 -6.14 0.85 3.22
N ALA A 37 -6.33 2.16 3.04
CA ALA A 37 -7.16 2.68 1.94
C ALA A 37 -6.61 2.26 0.57
N MET A 38 -5.28 2.36 0.37
CA MET A 38 -4.64 1.92 -0.87
C MET A 38 -4.88 0.43 -1.14
N ALA A 39 -4.78 -0.42 -0.12
CA ALA A 39 -5.03 -1.86 -0.27
C ALA A 39 -6.50 -2.17 -0.60
N GLN A 40 -7.45 -1.46 0.02
CA GLN A 40 -8.90 -1.59 -0.24
C GLN A 40 -9.26 -1.21 -1.69
N GLU A 41 -8.63 -0.16 -2.22
CA GLU A 41 -8.78 0.27 -3.62
C GLU A 41 -7.96 -0.60 -4.60
N GLY A 42 -7.27 -1.64 -4.11
CA GLY A 42 -6.53 -2.60 -4.93
C GLY A 42 -5.10 -2.21 -5.31
N GLY A 43 -4.59 -1.11 -4.72
CA GLY A 43 -3.21 -0.64 -4.82
C GLY A 43 -2.33 -1.11 -3.65
N LEU A 44 -1.24 -0.39 -3.38
CA LEU A 44 -0.30 -0.70 -2.29
C LEU A 44 0.14 0.57 -1.55
N GLY A 45 0.22 0.50 -0.22
CA GLY A 45 0.87 1.54 0.58
C GLY A 45 2.25 1.10 1.08
N VAL A 46 3.23 2.00 1.07
CA VAL A 46 4.55 1.78 1.67
C VAL A 46 4.74 2.68 2.88
N ILE A 47 4.76 2.10 4.09
CA ILE A 47 4.98 2.86 5.33
C ILE A 47 6.38 3.49 5.30
N HIS A 48 6.46 4.79 5.55
CA HIS A 48 7.73 5.52 5.59
C HIS A 48 8.61 5.08 6.76
N LYS A 49 9.90 5.45 6.73
CA LYS A 49 10.90 5.09 7.76
C LYS A 49 11.23 6.21 8.75
N ASN A 50 10.46 7.31 8.75
CA ASN A 50 10.64 8.41 9.71
C ASN A 50 9.91 8.09 11.03
N LEU A 51 10.18 6.89 11.56
CA LEU A 51 9.60 6.29 12.76
C LEU A 51 10.69 5.45 13.43
N SER A 52 10.54 5.17 14.73
CA SER A 52 11.30 4.07 15.34
C SER A 52 10.89 2.73 14.71
N ILE A 53 11.73 1.71 14.86
CA ILE A 53 11.43 0.36 14.36
C ILE A 53 10.13 -0.17 14.98
N ASP A 54 9.93 0.08 16.28
CA ASP A 54 8.75 -0.36 17.01
C ASP A 54 7.49 0.32 16.48
N CYS A 55 7.51 1.66 16.33
CA CYS A 55 6.38 2.41 15.78
C CYS A 55 6.06 2.01 14.33
N GLN A 56 7.08 1.83 13.49
CA GLN A 56 6.86 1.36 12.11
C GLN A 56 6.23 -0.04 12.09
N SER A 57 6.65 -0.92 12.99
CA SER A 57 6.09 -2.27 13.13
C SER A 57 4.64 -2.23 13.59
N GLU A 58 4.28 -1.33 14.51
CA GLU A 58 2.90 -1.09 14.91
C GLU A 58 2.03 -0.60 13.74
N GLU A 59 2.53 0.32 12.91
CA GLU A 59 1.83 0.77 11.70
C GLU A 59 1.56 -0.40 10.74
N VAL A 60 2.54 -1.28 10.53
CA VAL A 60 2.36 -2.49 9.73
C VAL A 60 1.33 -3.43 10.36
N GLU A 61 1.39 -3.62 11.68
CA GLU A 61 0.45 -4.47 12.41
C GLU A 61 -0.99 -3.95 12.31
N LYS A 62 -1.20 -2.63 12.42
CA LYS A 62 -2.51 -1.98 12.22
C LYS A 62 -3.07 -2.30 10.84
N VAL A 63 -2.25 -2.24 9.78
CA VAL A 63 -2.69 -2.58 8.40
C VAL A 63 -3.12 -4.05 8.29
N LYS A 64 -2.47 -4.96 9.03
CA LYS A 64 -2.76 -6.41 8.95
C LYS A 64 -3.93 -6.88 9.82
N LYS A 65 -4.39 -6.04 10.75
CA LYS A 65 -5.53 -6.33 11.65
C LYS A 65 -6.90 -5.95 11.06
N VAL A 66 -6.91 -5.30 9.90
CA VAL A 66 -8.12 -4.97 9.12
C VAL A 66 -8.35 -6.07 8.07
#